data_AF-W2TPP6-F1
#
_entry.id   AF-W2TPP6-F1
#
_cell.length_a   1.000
_cell.length_b   1.000
_cell.length_c   1.000
_cell.angle_alpha   90.00
_cell.angle_beta   90.00
_cell.angle_gamma   90.00
#
_symmetry.space_group_name_H-M   'P 1'
#
loop_
_entity.id
_entity.type
_entity.pdbx_description
1 polymer ?
#
loop_
_entity_poly.entity_id
_entity_poly.type
_entity_poly.pdbx_seq_one_letter_code
_entity_poly.pdbx_strand_id
1 'polypeptide(L)'
;MCFSARNWWIQLLGDLFTNIGVQKTVLETLEAHEVPVFFYSFDYFNPKSWGPLGFRMPFKAATHCTELAYIFWPSDPNGLTTADSLSHLLKMPMEWEPATTENPQKHFSISLKPQMREKYKNSRPLFIIEMQRAQRRDVHF
;
A
#
# COMPACT_ATOMS: atom_id res chain seq x y z
N MET A 1 10.67 -21.99 -9.28
CA MET A 1 9.66 -22.84 -8.60
C MET A 1 9.39 -22.30 -7.19
N CYS A 2 8.11 -22.09 -6.86
CA CYS A 2 7.54 -21.98 -5.51
C CYS A 2 8.02 -20.86 -4.53
N PHE A 3 7.50 -19.65 -4.69
CA PHE A 3 7.29 -18.71 -3.56
C PHE A 3 5.87 -18.12 -3.50
N SER A 4 4.97 -18.53 -4.40
CA SER A 4 3.67 -17.87 -4.60
C SER A 4 2.52 -18.42 -3.74
N ALA A 5 2.68 -19.59 -3.10
CA ALA A 5 1.55 -20.29 -2.46
C ALA A 5 1.49 -20.17 -0.93
N ARG A 6 2.53 -19.68 -0.24
CA ARG A 6 2.56 -19.74 1.25
C ARG A 6 1.91 -18.55 1.95
N ASN A 7 1.64 -17.44 1.24
CA ASN A 7 1.15 -16.18 1.83
C ASN A 7 -0.20 -15.73 1.26
N TRP A 8 -0.99 -16.63 0.65
CA TRP A 8 -2.29 -16.27 0.08
C TRP A 8 -3.28 -15.78 1.15
N TRP A 9 -3.30 -16.44 2.31
CA TRP A 9 -4.15 -16.07 3.44
C TRP A 9 -3.85 -14.67 3.96
N ILE A 10 -2.56 -14.31 4.05
CA ILE A 10 -2.12 -12.97 4.46
C ILE A 10 -2.58 -11.92 3.44
N GLN A 11 -2.48 -12.23 2.15
CA GLN A 11 -2.95 -11.35 1.08
C GLN A 11 -4.45 -11.15 1.12
N LEU A 12 -5.24 -12.22 1.32
CA LEU A 12 -6.69 -12.11 1.45
C LEU A 12 -7.12 -11.36 2.70
N LEU A 13 -6.48 -11.59 3.85
CA LEU A 13 -6.76 -10.81 5.05
C LEU A 13 -6.43 -9.33 4.85
N GLY A 14 -5.29 -9.02 4.24
CA GLY A 14 -4.93 -7.64 3.89
C GLY A 14 -5.95 -7.02 2.93
N ASP A 15 -6.40 -7.78 1.94
CA ASP A 15 -7.41 -7.34 0.99
C ASP A 15 -8.76 -7.06 1.68
N LEU A 16 -9.19 -7.95 2.57
CA LEU A 16 -10.43 -7.83 3.34
C LEU A 16 -10.43 -6.63 4.29
N PHE A 17 -9.34 -6.42 5.05
CA PHE A 17 -9.30 -5.39 6.07
C PHE A 17 -8.96 -4.00 5.53
N THR A 18 -8.18 -3.90 4.46
CA THR A 18 -7.61 -2.61 4.03
C THR A 18 -7.73 -2.36 2.53
N ASN A 19 -7.21 -3.26 1.69
CA ASN A 19 -7.01 -2.93 0.27
C ASN A 19 -8.32 -2.71 -0.49
N ILE A 20 -9.36 -3.50 -0.19
CA ILE A 20 -10.68 -3.32 -0.80
C ILE A 20 -11.30 -1.99 -0.36
N GLY A 21 -11.23 -1.68 0.94
CA GLY A 21 -11.77 -0.42 1.48
C GLY A 21 -11.09 0.80 0.87
N VAL A 22 -9.76 0.83 0.86
CA VAL A 22 -8.98 1.94 0.29
C VAL A 22 -9.27 2.10 -1.20
N GLN A 23 -9.25 1.01 -1.97
CA GLN A 23 -9.50 1.09 -3.40
C GLN A 23 -10.95 1.54 -3.71
N LYS A 24 -11.91 1.13 -2.89
CA LYS A 24 -13.30 1.59 -3.01
C LYS A 24 -13.40 3.10 -2.72
N THR A 25 -12.75 3.59 -1.67
CA THR A 25 -12.74 5.03 -1.36
C THR A 25 -12.08 5.85 -2.47
N VAL A 26 -10.99 5.36 -3.08
CA VAL A 26 -10.36 6.02 -4.23
C VAL A 26 -11.36 6.14 -5.38
N LEU A 27 -12.04 5.05 -5.74
CA LEU A 27 -13.06 5.05 -6.80
C LEU A 27 -14.22 6.01 -6.48
N GLU A 28 -14.78 5.93 -5.27
CA GLU A 28 -15.89 6.81 -4.86
C GLU A 28 -15.48 8.29 -4.83
N THR A 29 -14.24 8.59 -4.44
CA THR A 29 -13.72 9.96 -4.44
C THR A 29 -13.51 10.49 -5.85
N LEU A 30 -12.97 9.65 -6.77
CA LEU A 30 -12.82 9.99 -8.18
C LEU A 30 -14.17 10.15 -8.89
N GLU A 31 -15.19 9.40 -8.48
CA GLU A 31 -16.55 9.49 -9.02
C GLU A 31 -17.32 10.70 -8.47
N ALA A 32 -17.14 11.06 -7.19
CA ALA A 32 -17.92 12.11 -6.51
C ALA A 32 -17.29 13.51 -6.57
N HIS A 33 -15.96 13.61 -6.72
CA HIS A 33 -15.23 14.86 -6.61
C HIS A 33 -14.15 14.98 -7.69
N GLU A 34 -14.06 16.14 -8.33
CA GLU A 34 -12.99 16.48 -9.29
C GLU A 34 -11.68 16.90 -8.58
N VAL A 35 -11.35 16.25 -7.47
CA VAL A 35 -10.13 16.53 -6.70
C VAL A 35 -9.03 15.50 -7.01
N PRO A 36 -7.76 15.90 -7.09
CA PRO A 36 -6.68 14.97 -7.35
C PRO A 36 -6.48 14.01 -6.16
N VAL A 37 -6.65 12.71 -6.41
CA VAL A 37 -6.47 11.67 -5.38
C VAL A 37 -5.06 11.11 -5.47
N PHE A 38 -4.25 11.33 -4.43
CA PHE A 38 -2.91 10.77 -4.34
C PHE A 38 -2.94 9.43 -3.61
N PHE A 39 -2.59 8.36 -4.32
CA PHE A 39 -2.63 7.00 -3.79
C PHE A 39 -1.22 6.44 -3.62
N TYR A 40 -0.94 5.76 -2.50
CA TYR A 40 0.36 5.13 -2.21
C TYR A 40 0.23 3.69 -1.70
N SER A 41 1.28 2.91 -1.90
CA SER A 41 1.49 1.58 -1.30
C SER A 41 2.81 1.59 -0.54
N PHE A 42 2.80 1.20 0.73
CA PHE A 42 4.02 1.07 1.52
C PHE A 42 4.49 -0.39 1.54
N ASP A 43 5.62 -0.66 0.90
CA ASP A 43 6.23 -1.99 0.80
C ASP A 43 7.69 -2.00 1.33
N TYR A 44 8.14 -0.90 1.95
CA TYR A 44 9.47 -0.80 2.53
C TYR A 44 9.56 -1.51 3.88
N PHE A 45 10.55 -2.40 4.03
CA PHE A 45 10.83 -3.08 5.28
C PHE A 45 12.34 -3.12 5.54
N ASN A 46 12.79 -2.42 6.58
CA ASN A 46 14.13 -2.57 7.10
C ASN A 46 14.14 -3.65 8.19
N PRO A 47 14.72 -4.83 7.95
CA PRO A 47 14.80 -5.92 8.95
C PRO A 47 15.60 -5.54 10.19
N LYS A 48 16.43 -4.49 10.12
CA LYS A 48 17.18 -4.00 11.27
C LYS A 48 16.32 -3.13 12.17
N SER A 49 15.34 -2.37 11.64
CA SER A 49 14.56 -1.36 12.39
C SER A 49 13.84 -1.88 13.64
N TRP A 50 13.66 -3.19 13.78
CA TRP A 50 13.03 -3.83 14.94
C TRP A 50 14.01 -4.32 16.03
N GLY A 51 15.32 -4.13 15.86
CA GLY A 51 16.32 -4.46 16.88
C GLY A 51 16.21 -5.89 17.45
N PRO A 52 16.51 -6.11 18.74
CA PRO A 52 16.34 -7.41 19.41
C PRO A 52 14.90 -7.95 19.40
N LEU A 53 13.90 -7.06 19.25
CA LEU A 53 12.48 -7.46 19.19
C LEU A 53 12.17 -8.23 17.91
N GLY A 54 12.93 -8.00 16.84
CA GLY A 54 12.85 -8.77 15.59
C GLY A 54 13.24 -10.25 15.71
N PHE A 55 13.87 -10.67 16.82
CA PHE A 55 14.21 -12.08 17.07
C PHE A 55 12.98 -12.90 17.52
N ARG A 56 11.92 -12.24 18.01
CA ARG A 56 10.70 -12.88 18.52
C ARG A 56 9.52 -12.81 17.54
N MET A 57 9.73 -12.23 16.36
CA MET A 57 8.68 -12.14 15.33
C MET A 57 8.69 -13.35 14.39
N PRO A 58 7.53 -13.97 14.11
CA PRO A 58 7.44 -15.14 13.24
C PRO A 58 7.68 -14.84 11.76
N PHE A 59 7.64 -13.57 11.34
CA PHE A 59 7.96 -13.14 9.97
C PHE A 59 8.44 -11.69 9.93
N LYS A 60 9.26 -11.38 8.92
CA LYS A 60 9.92 -10.08 8.71
C LYS A 60 9.36 -9.47 7.42
N ALA A 61 8.29 -8.70 7.52
CA ALA A 61 7.61 -8.06 6.39
C ALA A 61 6.99 -6.72 6.83
N ALA A 62 6.65 -5.85 5.88
CA ALA A 62 5.84 -4.66 6.13
C ALA A 62 4.42 -5.11 6.53
N THR A 63 4.12 -5.06 7.82
CA THR A 63 2.78 -5.31 8.36
C THR A 63 2.00 -4.00 8.52
N HIS A 64 0.71 -4.09 8.74
CA HIS A 64 -0.13 -2.95 9.11
C HIS A 64 0.51 -2.13 10.25
N CYS A 65 0.45 -0.80 10.15
CA CYS A 65 1.09 0.17 11.05
C CYS A 65 2.63 0.21 11.06
N THR A 66 3.34 -0.51 10.18
CA THR A 66 4.81 -0.43 10.17
C THR A 66 5.33 0.89 9.63
N GLU A 67 4.55 1.58 8.80
CA GLU A 67 4.84 2.93 8.32
C GLU A 67 4.83 3.96 9.45
N LEU A 68 4.00 3.77 10.49
CA LEU A 68 3.95 4.69 11.63
C LEU A 68 5.27 4.71 12.40
N ALA A 69 6.01 3.60 12.44
CA ALA A 69 7.34 3.58 13.04
C ALA A 69 8.33 4.48 12.28
N TYR A 70 8.19 4.63 10.96
CA TYR A 70 9.03 5.52 10.16
C TYR A 70 8.59 6.99 10.23
N ILE A 71 7.33 7.26 10.59
CA ILE A 71 6.78 8.62 10.71
C ILE A 71 6.96 9.18 12.12
N PHE A 72 6.59 8.41 13.13
CA PHE A 72 6.47 8.90 14.51
C PHE A 72 7.63 8.47 15.41
N TRP A 73 8.31 7.37 15.09
CA TRP A 73 9.31 6.82 15.99
C TRP A 73 10.74 7.16 15.52
N PRO A 74 11.64 7.57 16.43
CA PRO A 74 13.07 7.61 16.15
C PRO A 74 13.62 6.17 16.14
N SER A 75 13.15 5.33 15.21
CA SER A 75 13.63 3.96 15.09
C SER A 75 14.85 3.94 14.21
N ASP A 76 16.00 3.85 14.85
CA ASP A 76 17.24 3.63 14.15
C ASP A 76 18.12 2.61 14.89
N PRO A 77 18.44 1.49 14.24
CA PRO A 77 19.52 0.59 14.64
C PRO A 77 20.69 0.63 13.66
N ASN A 78 20.77 1.61 12.74
CA ASN A 78 21.80 1.66 11.69
C ASN A 78 22.27 3.08 11.27
N GLY A 79 21.86 4.16 11.92
CA GLY A 79 22.41 5.53 11.77
C GLY A 79 21.65 6.53 10.87
N LEU A 80 20.40 6.30 10.46
CA LEU A 80 19.62 7.31 9.72
C LEU A 80 18.48 7.88 10.56
N THR A 81 18.57 9.18 10.83
CA THR A 81 17.55 9.93 11.56
C THR A 81 16.23 9.95 10.79
N THR A 82 15.11 10.05 11.53
CA THR A 82 13.74 10.14 11.00
C THR A 82 13.59 11.25 9.95
N ALA A 83 14.41 12.31 10.06
CA ALA A 83 14.48 13.42 9.13
C ALA A 83 15.08 13.02 7.77
N ASP A 84 16.06 12.11 7.72
CA ASP A 84 16.74 11.74 6.47
C ASP A 84 15.87 10.85 5.57
N SER A 85 15.05 9.97 6.15
CA SER A 85 14.19 9.07 5.36
C SER A 85 13.02 9.79 4.70
N LEU A 86 12.33 10.67 5.44
CA LEU A 86 11.25 11.49 4.87
C LEU A 86 11.79 12.64 4.02
N SER A 87 12.91 13.27 4.40
CA SER A 87 13.52 14.28 3.54
C SER A 87 14.11 13.69 2.26
N HIS A 88 14.56 12.42 2.26
CA HIS A 88 14.90 11.72 1.01
C HIS A 88 13.68 11.53 0.12
N LEU A 89 12.52 11.12 0.68
CA LEU A 89 11.27 11.01 -0.07
C LEU A 89 10.83 12.35 -0.67
N LEU A 90 10.96 13.44 0.10
CA LEU A 90 10.67 14.81 -0.37
C LEU A 90 11.69 15.35 -1.38
N LYS A 91 12.94 14.85 -1.36
CA LYS A 91 14.02 15.21 -2.29
C LYS A 91 14.10 14.29 -3.51
N MET A 92 13.22 13.29 -3.64
CA MET A 92 13.23 12.45 -4.82
C MET A 92 12.79 13.27 -6.04
N PRO A 93 13.53 13.22 -7.17
CA PRO A 93 13.17 13.91 -8.41
C PRO A 93 12.03 13.18 -9.14
N MET A 94 11.10 12.59 -8.40
CA MET A 94 10.01 11.78 -8.95
C MET A 94 8.69 12.48 -8.64
N GLU A 95 8.01 12.91 -9.69
CA GLU A 95 6.71 13.57 -9.59
C GLU A 95 5.66 12.53 -9.18
N TRP A 96 4.99 12.76 -8.06
CA TRP A 96 3.88 11.92 -7.63
C TRP A 96 2.65 12.31 -8.44
N GLU A 97 2.25 11.44 -9.35
CA GLU A 97 1.07 11.68 -10.18
C GLU A 97 -0.21 11.19 -9.48
N PRO A 98 -1.32 11.96 -9.55
CA PRO A 98 -2.59 11.56 -8.96
C PRO A 98 -3.20 10.35 -9.71
N ALA A 99 -4.04 9.60 -9.01
CA ALA A 99 -4.90 8.60 -9.62
C ALA A 99 -5.97 9.30 -10.47
N THR A 100 -6.31 8.68 -11.60
CA THR A 100 -7.32 9.20 -12.54
C THR A 100 -8.45 8.20 -12.70
N THR A 101 -9.59 8.65 -13.23
CA THR A 101 -10.73 7.76 -13.53
C THR A 101 -10.36 6.67 -14.54
N GLU A 102 -9.42 6.96 -15.46
CA GLU A 102 -8.89 5.99 -16.43
C GLU A 102 -7.96 4.96 -15.78
N ASN A 103 -7.19 5.37 -14.77
CA ASN A 103 -6.29 4.48 -14.04
C ASN A 103 -6.43 4.69 -12.52
N PRO A 104 -7.50 4.15 -11.91
CA PRO A 104 -7.76 4.32 -10.48
C PRO A 104 -6.81 3.50 -9.60
N GLN A 105 -5.97 2.65 -10.21
CA GLN A 105 -5.00 1.80 -9.53
C GLN A 105 -3.60 2.42 -9.48
N LYS A 106 -3.40 3.56 -10.17
CA LYS A 106 -2.14 4.27 -10.20
C LYS A 106 -1.78 4.75 -8.80
N HIS A 107 -0.59 4.37 -8.35
CA HIS A 107 -0.14 4.67 -7.00
C HIS A 107 1.38 4.78 -6.91
N PHE A 108 1.84 5.50 -5.90
CA PHE A 108 3.25 5.58 -5.56
C PHE A 108 3.65 4.42 -4.65
N SER A 109 4.55 3.55 -5.10
CA SER A 109 5.06 2.44 -4.30
C SER A 109 6.29 2.89 -3.52
N ILE A 110 6.12 3.08 -2.22
CA ILE A 110 7.19 3.38 -1.26
C ILE A 110 7.86 2.05 -0.91
N SER A 111 8.89 1.70 -1.67
CA SER A 111 9.72 0.51 -1.47
C SER A 111 11.20 0.91 -1.39
N LEU A 112 12.13 -0.06 -1.30
CA LEU A 112 13.58 0.22 -1.34
C LEU A 112 13.99 1.05 -2.58
N LYS A 113 13.25 0.89 -3.69
CA LYS A 113 13.34 1.73 -4.87
C LYS A 113 11.95 2.32 -5.12
N PRO A 114 11.67 3.54 -4.65
CA PRO A 114 10.37 4.16 -4.84
C PRO A 114 10.07 4.33 -6.33
N GLN A 115 8.84 3.99 -6.74
CA GLN A 115 8.43 4.06 -8.15
C GLN A 115 6.92 4.22 -8.27
N MET A 116 6.47 4.94 -9.30
CA MET A 116 5.07 4.94 -9.73
C MET A 116 4.70 3.56 -10.28
N ARG A 117 3.52 3.06 -9.89
CA ARG A 117 2.97 1.77 -10.34
C ARG A 117 1.54 1.95 -10.79
N GLU A 118 1.19 1.25 -11.85
CA GLU A 118 -0.17 1.27 -12.41
C GLU A 118 -1.08 0.19 -11.84
N LYS A 119 -0.51 -0.91 -11.30
CA LYS A 119 -1.29 -2.05 -10.80
C LYS A 119 -1.19 -2.19 -9.30
N TYR A 120 -2.30 -1.93 -8.60
CA TYR A 120 -2.39 -2.08 -7.15
C TYR A 120 -2.67 -3.54 -6.75
N LYS A 121 -1.76 -4.15 -5.97
CA LYS A 121 -1.85 -5.52 -5.43
C LYS A 121 -2.38 -6.56 -6.44
N ASN A 122 -1.82 -6.56 -7.66
CA ASN A 122 -2.21 -7.43 -8.78
C ASN A 122 -3.69 -7.34 -9.18
N SER A 123 -4.30 -6.17 -9.00
CA SER A 123 -5.69 -5.86 -9.33
C SER A 123 -6.75 -6.69 -8.59
N ARG A 124 -6.36 -7.42 -7.54
CA ARG A 124 -7.30 -8.21 -6.72
C ARG A 124 -8.39 -7.36 -6.07
N PRO A 125 -8.09 -6.20 -5.45
CA PRO A 125 -9.14 -5.45 -4.77
C PRO A 125 -10.13 -4.83 -5.77
N LEU A 126 -9.65 -4.38 -6.94
CA LEU A 126 -10.52 -3.91 -8.03
C LEU A 126 -11.50 -5.00 -8.49
N PHE A 127 -10.96 -6.19 -8.75
CA PHE A 127 -11.76 -7.33 -9.21
C PHE A 127 -12.88 -7.67 -8.22
N ILE A 128 -12.58 -7.66 -6.91
CA ILE A 128 -13.59 -7.93 -5.87
C ILE A 128 -14.66 -6.83 -5.84
N ILE A 129 -14.26 -5.56 -5.98
CA ILE A 129 -15.20 -4.41 -6.02
C ILE A 129 -16.12 -4.51 -7.25
N GLU A 130 -15.57 -4.81 -8.43
CA GLU A 130 -16.34 -5.00 -9.66
C GLU A 130 -17.35 -6.14 -9.53
N MET A 131 -16.92 -7.27 -8.97
CA MET A 131 -17.80 -8.41 -8.67
C MET A 131 -18.95 -8.02 -7.73
N GLN A 132 -18.65 -7.28 -6.65
CA GLN A 132 -19.67 -6.79 -5.70
C GLN A 132 -20.63 -5.79 -6.34
N ARG A 133 -20.16 -4.94 -7.26
CA ARG A 133 -21.00 -4.00 -8.04
C ARG A 133 -21.89 -4.75 -9.03
N ALA A 134 -21.39 -5.81 -9.68
CA ALA A 134 -22.19 -6.67 -10.55
C ALA A 134 -23.31 -7.38 -9.76
N GLN A 135 -22.97 -8.05 -8.66
CA GLN A 135 -23.94 -8.75 -7.83
C GLN A 135 -25.06 -7.84 -7.29
N ARG A 136 -24.75 -6.58 -6.91
CA ARG A 136 -25.78 -5.62 -6.48
C ARG A 136 -26.75 -5.22 -7.59
N ARG A 137 -26.28 -5.16 -8.86
CA ARG A 137 -27.15 -4.83 -9.99
C ARG A 137 -28.15 -5.94 -10.28
N ASP A 138 -27.74 -7.20 -10.12
CA ASP A 138 -28.60 -8.36 -10.38
C ASP A 138 -29.74 -8.53 -9.36
N VAL A 139 -29.61 -7.97 -8.16
CA VAL A 139 -30.63 -8.05 -7.08
C VAL A 139 -31.74 -6.99 -7.22
N HIS A 140 -31.56 -6.02 -8.12
CA HIS A 140 -32.53 -4.93 -8.35
C HIS A 140 -33.36 -5.10 -9.65
N PHE A 141 -33.41 -6.32 -10.20
CA PHE A 141 -34.32 -6.71 -11.28
C PHE A 141 -35.50 -7.52 -10.78
#